data_AF-A0A3M6U026-F1
#
_entry.id   AF-A0A3M6U026-F1
#
_cell.length_a   1.000
_cell.length_b   1.000
_cell.length_c   1.000
_cell.angle_alpha   90.00
_cell.angle_beta   90.00
_cell.angle_gamma   90.00
#
_symmetry.space_group_name_H-M   'P 1'
#
loop_
_entity.id
_entity.type
_entity.pdbx_description
1 polymer ?
#
loop_
_entity_poly.entity_id
_entity_poly.type
_entity_poly.pdbx_seq_one_letter_code
_entity_poly.pdbx_strand_id
1 'polypeptide(L)'
;FDSFNSARHDKAQALEKRNVLQGKSKDWLEQHKVRLTASSFGKVFLCVYRPSEAMVKSLVANNDLSKVRAIAHGKAEERVAHSIFARNMQKVTKNFTVFDAGLCVNPYLPYLGASPDGKISEPLADPCYEKTGESFYLNTGHSSGYNEQAKGQMAIAGIKWCDFCVFLSDTNEMCVERIPFDDIYSSTQLLPKLKEFYFDYFDYALKYLV
;
A
#
# COMPACT_ATOMS: atom_id res chain seq x y z
N PHE A 1 14.86 0.42 -26.29
CA PHE A 1 14.18 0.89 -25.07
C PHE A 1 13.88 2.37 -25.26
N ASP A 2 12.60 2.73 -25.34
CA ASP A 2 12.13 4.01 -25.88
C ASP A 2 12.21 5.15 -24.85
N SER A 3 12.67 6.33 -25.28
CA SER A 3 12.89 7.54 -24.47
C SER A 3 11.63 7.97 -23.69
N PHE A 4 10.47 7.73 -24.28
CA PHE A 4 9.17 8.04 -23.70
C PHE A 4 8.86 7.19 -22.45
N ASN A 5 9.22 5.90 -22.46
CA ASN A 5 9.03 5.04 -21.30
C ASN A 5 9.96 5.46 -20.16
N SER A 6 11.22 5.80 -20.45
CA SER A 6 12.15 6.34 -19.44
C SER A 6 11.55 7.57 -18.74
N ALA A 7 11.07 8.54 -19.51
CA ALA A 7 10.49 9.77 -18.95
C ALA A 7 9.27 9.52 -18.04
N ARG A 8 8.46 8.49 -18.31
CA ARG A 8 7.33 8.12 -17.42
C ARG A 8 7.81 7.51 -16.10
N HIS A 9 8.85 6.68 -16.13
CA HIS A 9 9.44 6.10 -14.93
C HIS A 9 10.11 7.19 -14.07
N ASP A 10 10.82 8.12 -14.69
CA ASP A 10 11.46 9.25 -14.01
C ASP A 10 10.42 10.12 -13.30
N LYS A 11 9.28 10.39 -13.95
CA LYS A 11 8.16 11.12 -13.35
C LYS A 11 7.57 10.39 -12.14
N ALA A 12 7.37 9.07 -12.25
CA ALA A 12 6.84 8.27 -11.14
C ALA A 12 7.81 8.26 -9.94
N GLN A 13 9.11 8.07 -10.19
CA GLN A 13 10.13 8.12 -9.13
C GLN A 13 10.25 9.51 -8.49
N ALA A 14 10.18 10.58 -9.28
CA ALA A 14 10.19 11.94 -8.77
C ALA A 14 8.94 12.25 -7.93
N LEU A 15 7.78 11.74 -8.34
CA LEU A 15 6.55 11.86 -7.57
C LEU A 15 6.67 11.17 -6.21
N GLU A 16 7.23 9.96 -6.20
CA GLU A 16 7.45 9.22 -4.97
C GLU A 16 8.38 9.99 -4.02
N LYS A 17 9.56 10.40 -4.49
CA LYS A 17 10.56 11.12 -3.69
C LYS A 17 10.01 12.39 -3.05
N ARG A 18 9.15 13.13 -3.75
CA ARG A 18 8.52 14.36 -3.22
C ARG A 18 7.45 14.09 -2.17
N ASN A 19 6.94 12.85 -2.11
CA ASN A 19 5.80 12.46 -1.27
C ASN A 19 6.17 11.47 -0.16
N VAL A 20 7.45 11.36 0.20
CA VAL A 20 7.95 10.51 1.31
C VAL A 20 7.35 10.89 2.68
N LEU A 21 6.90 12.14 2.85
CA LEU A 21 6.20 12.58 4.07
C LEU A 21 4.71 12.18 4.10
N GLN A 22 4.24 11.48 3.06
CA GLN A 22 2.90 10.93 2.91
C GLN A 22 1.79 11.87 3.37
N GLY A 23 1.00 11.50 4.38
CA GLY A 23 -0.14 12.27 4.87
C GLY A 23 0.16 13.69 5.36
N LYS A 24 1.44 14.07 5.49
CA LYS A 24 1.87 15.45 5.77
C LYS A 24 2.14 16.28 4.51
N SER A 25 2.24 15.64 3.35
CA SER A 25 2.42 16.30 2.05
C SER A 25 1.07 16.68 1.44
N LYS A 26 0.90 17.96 1.09
CA LYS A 26 -0.26 18.43 0.33
C LYS A 26 -0.33 17.76 -1.04
N ASP A 27 0.80 17.60 -1.72
CA ASP A 27 0.86 16.94 -3.03
C ASP A 27 0.37 15.49 -2.91
N TRP A 28 0.77 14.76 -1.86
CA TRP A 28 0.32 13.38 -1.61
C TRP A 28 -1.21 13.33 -1.47
N LEU A 29 -1.80 14.26 -0.73
CA LEU A 29 -3.26 14.35 -0.58
C LEU A 29 -3.95 14.64 -1.93
N GLU A 30 -3.41 15.56 -2.74
CA GLU A 30 -3.95 15.83 -4.08
C GLU A 30 -3.82 14.63 -5.02
N GLN A 31 -2.69 13.90 -4.97
CA GLN A 31 -2.51 12.70 -5.79
C GLN A 31 -3.48 11.57 -5.41
N HIS A 32 -3.86 11.47 -4.13
CA HIS A 32 -4.85 10.50 -3.63
C HIS A 32 -6.27 10.82 -4.06
N LYS A 33 -6.60 12.07 -4.41
CA LYS A 33 -7.92 12.43 -4.93
C LYS A 33 -8.16 11.91 -6.36
N VAL A 34 -7.11 11.84 -7.17
CA VAL A 34 -7.24 11.52 -8.61
C VAL A 34 -6.93 10.06 -8.95
N ARG A 35 -6.59 9.25 -7.94
CA ARG A 35 -6.21 7.83 -8.09
C ARG A 35 -6.98 6.95 -7.15
N LEU A 36 -7.30 5.74 -7.61
CA LEU A 36 -7.69 4.68 -6.71
C LEU A 36 -6.45 4.15 -5.99
N THR A 37 -6.44 4.17 -4.66
CA THR A 37 -5.26 3.84 -3.85
C THR A 37 -5.39 2.49 -3.16
N ALA A 38 -4.24 1.85 -2.86
CA ALA A 38 -4.18 0.48 -2.37
C ALA A 38 -5.03 0.19 -1.13
N SER A 39 -5.17 1.15 -0.21
CA SER A 39 -6.03 1.02 0.99
C SER A 39 -7.53 0.88 0.66
N SER A 40 -7.94 1.20 -0.57
CA SER A 40 -9.30 1.04 -1.07
C SER A 40 -9.47 -0.18 -1.96
N PHE A 41 -8.40 -0.89 -2.33
CA PHE A 41 -8.48 -1.99 -3.27
C PHE A 41 -9.31 -3.15 -2.74
N GLY A 42 -9.21 -3.48 -1.46
CA GLY A 42 -10.07 -4.49 -0.85
C GLY A 42 -11.55 -4.15 -0.96
N LYS A 43 -11.93 -2.88 -0.70
CA LYS A 43 -13.34 -2.43 -0.84
C LYS A 43 -13.85 -2.60 -2.26
N VAL A 44 -13.02 -2.28 -3.26
CA VAL A 44 -13.37 -2.40 -4.67
C VAL A 44 -13.40 -3.87 -5.12
N PHE A 45 -12.39 -4.64 -4.76
CA PHE A 45 -12.25 -6.03 -5.16
C PHE A 45 -13.30 -6.93 -4.53
N LEU A 46 -13.69 -6.68 -3.28
CA LEU A 46 -14.75 -7.41 -2.59
C LEU A 46 -16.16 -6.92 -2.99
N CYS A 47 -16.28 -5.84 -3.76
CA CYS A 47 -17.55 -5.38 -4.31
C CYS A 47 -18.00 -6.34 -5.43
N VAL A 48 -19.04 -7.15 -5.16
CA VAL A 48 -19.58 -8.13 -6.12
C VAL A 48 -20.73 -7.53 -6.95
N TYR A 49 -21.40 -6.51 -6.43
CA TYR A 49 -22.52 -5.84 -7.08
C TYR A 49 -22.11 -4.47 -7.63
N ARG A 50 -23.01 -3.84 -8.39
CA ARG A 50 -22.82 -2.45 -8.83
C ARG A 50 -22.60 -1.55 -7.60
N PRO A 51 -21.50 -0.76 -7.56
CA PRO A 51 -21.22 0.10 -6.42
C PRO A 51 -22.28 1.19 -6.31
N SER A 52 -22.68 1.49 -5.07
CA SER A 52 -23.59 2.61 -4.80
C SER A 52 -22.86 3.94 -5.00
N GLU A 53 -23.61 4.98 -5.36
CA GLU A 53 -23.05 6.33 -5.49
C GLU A 53 -22.37 6.80 -4.20
N ALA A 54 -22.95 6.46 -3.04
CA ALA A 54 -22.36 6.75 -1.73
C ALA A 54 -20.99 6.07 -1.54
N MET A 55 -20.85 4.80 -1.97
CA MET A 55 -19.56 4.11 -1.92
C MET A 55 -18.53 4.84 -2.79
N VAL A 56 -18.85 5.13 -4.04
CA VAL A 56 -17.91 5.78 -4.96
C VAL A 56 -17.53 7.18 -4.48
N LYS A 57 -18.51 7.98 -4.01
CA LYS A 57 -18.26 9.29 -3.38
C LYS A 57 -17.34 9.16 -2.18
N SER A 58 -17.50 8.13 -1.34
CA SER A 58 -16.63 7.93 -0.18
C SER A 58 -15.16 7.63 -0.54
N LEU A 59 -14.91 7.07 -1.73
CA LEU A 59 -13.57 6.78 -2.22
C LEU A 59 -12.87 8.03 -2.79
N VAL A 60 -13.63 8.97 -3.32
CA VAL A 60 -13.10 10.25 -3.84
C VAL A 60 -13.02 11.31 -2.73
N ALA A 61 -13.94 11.26 -1.77
CA ALA A 61 -14.04 12.24 -0.69
C ALA A 61 -12.84 12.15 0.26
N ASN A 62 -12.25 13.31 0.55
CA ASN A 62 -11.14 13.44 1.49
C ASN A 62 -11.69 13.48 2.92
N ASN A 63 -12.18 12.34 3.40
CA ASN A 63 -12.78 12.23 4.73
C ASN A 63 -11.70 12.38 5.81
N ASP A 64 -11.91 13.29 6.76
CA ASP A 64 -11.04 13.41 7.92
C ASP A 64 -11.28 12.22 8.87
N LEU A 65 -10.34 11.29 8.86
CA LEU A 65 -10.34 10.10 9.72
C LEU A 65 -9.50 10.29 11.00
N SER A 66 -9.01 11.49 11.29
CA SER A 66 -8.17 11.77 12.47
C SER A 66 -8.85 11.43 13.79
N LYS A 67 -10.19 11.48 13.82
CA LYS A 67 -11.01 11.18 15.01
C LYS A 67 -11.19 9.68 15.27
N VAL A 68 -10.83 8.81 14.32
CA VAL A 68 -10.93 7.36 14.50
C VAL A 68 -9.79 6.89 15.39
N ARG A 69 -10.09 6.46 16.61
CA ARG A 69 -9.10 6.08 17.63
C ARG A 69 -8.07 5.08 17.09
N ALA A 70 -8.51 4.04 16.38
CA ALA A 70 -7.62 3.04 15.82
C ALA A 70 -6.63 3.63 14.80
N ILE A 71 -7.07 4.60 13.97
CA ILE A 71 -6.21 5.27 12.98
C ILE A 71 -5.25 6.23 13.67
N ALA A 72 -5.72 6.98 14.68
CA ALA A 72 -4.88 7.86 15.47
C ALA A 72 -3.79 7.08 16.23
N HIS A 73 -4.16 5.94 16.82
CA HIS A 73 -3.25 5.01 17.48
C HIS A 73 -2.21 4.47 16.50
N GLY A 74 -2.65 3.92 15.36
CA GLY A 74 -1.75 3.40 14.33
C GLY A 74 -0.71 4.44 13.88
N LYS A 75 -1.13 5.68 13.62
CA LYS A 75 -0.23 6.79 13.25
C LYS A 75 0.77 7.16 14.35
N ALA A 76 0.38 7.06 15.62
CA ALA A 76 1.27 7.35 16.74
C ALA A 76 2.34 6.26 16.91
N GLU A 77 1.95 5.00 16.74
CA GLU A 77 2.80 3.83 16.95
C GLU A 77 3.64 3.44 15.73
N GLU A 78 3.31 3.90 14.53
CA GLU A 78 3.98 3.53 13.27
C GLU A 78 5.51 3.68 13.34
N ARG A 79 6.00 4.79 13.90
CA ARG A 79 7.45 5.04 14.05
C ARG A 79 8.11 4.10 15.04
N VAL A 80 7.40 3.72 16.10
CA VAL A 80 7.87 2.78 17.11
C VAL A 80 7.95 1.39 16.47
N ALA A 81 6.91 0.98 15.77
CA ALA A 81 6.89 -0.27 15.00
C ALA A 81 8.04 -0.34 13.99
N HIS A 82 8.25 0.69 13.16
CA HIS A 82 9.38 0.74 12.21
C HIS A 82 10.74 0.58 12.91
N SER A 83 10.92 1.24 14.05
CA SER A 83 12.16 1.18 14.81
C SER A 83 12.41 -0.22 15.38
N ILE A 84 11.38 -0.88 15.89
CA ILE A 84 11.46 -2.24 16.42
C ILE A 84 11.74 -3.24 15.29
N PHE A 85 11.01 -3.12 14.19
CA PHE A 85 11.19 -3.94 13.00
C PHE A 85 12.63 -3.86 12.48
N ALA A 86 13.14 -2.64 12.25
CA ALA A 86 14.51 -2.43 11.77
C ALA A 86 15.56 -3.03 12.72
N ARG A 87 15.41 -2.81 14.04
CA ARG A 87 16.33 -3.38 15.05
C ARG A 87 16.30 -4.90 15.07
N ASN A 88 15.12 -5.51 14.91
CA ASN A 88 15.00 -6.97 14.88
C ASN A 88 15.67 -7.55 13.63
N MET A 89 15.47 -6.92 12.47
CA MET A 89 16.08 -7.38 11.22
C MET A 89 17.60 -7.17 11.19
N GLN A 90 18.12 -6.10 11.80
CA GLN A 90 19.56 -5.86 11.89
C GLN A 90 20.32 -6.90 12.73
N LYS A 91 19.63 -7.66 13.60
CA LYS A 91 20.23 -8.80 14.32
C LYS A 91 20.55 -9.96 13.37
N VAL A 92 19.75 -10.12 12.32
CA VAL A 92 19.85 -11.22 11.34
C VAL A 92 20.70 -10.78 10.14
N THR A 93 20.39 -9.62 9.58
CA THR A 93 21.04 -9.09 8.37
C THR A 93 21.79 -7.80 8.68
N LYS A 94 23.12 -7.88 8.69
CA LYS A 94 23.97 -6.69 8.87
C LYS A 94 23.71 -5.69 7.73
N ASN A 95 23.57 -4.41 8.08
CA ASN A 95 23.21 -3.30 7.19
C ASN A 95 21.75 -3.27 6.68
N PHE A 96 20.84 -4.04 7.27
CA PHE A 96 19.40 -3.87 7.01
C PHE A 96 18.95 -2.45 7.35
N THR A 97 18.27 -1.79 6.40
CA THR A 97 17.76 -0.43 6.58
C THR A 97 16.33 -0.33 6.04
N VAL A 98 15.48 0.39 6.77
CA VAL A 98 14.14 0.78 6.33
C VAL A 98 14.15 2.26 5.99
N PHE A 99 13.66 2.60 4.81
CA PHE A 99 13.51 3.95 4.31
C PHE A 99 12.04 4.35 4.27
N ASP A 100 11.77 5.64 4.44
CA ASP A 100 10.44 6.19 4.21
C ASP A 100 10.04 5.99 2.74
N ALA A 101 8.79 5.58 2.51
CA ALA A 101 8.23 5.38 1.18
C ALA A 101 7.27 6.53 0.83
N GLY A 102 7.27 6.93 -0.43
CA GLY A 102 6.30 7.91 -0.94
C GLY A 102 5.07 7.28 -1.56
N LEU A 103 4.36 8.06 -2.38
CA LEU A 103 3.35 7.52 -3.27
C LEU A 103 4.01 6.84 -4.48
N CYS A 104 3.93 5.52 -4.55
CA CYS A 104 4.25 4.72 -5.71
C CYS A 104 3.12 4.80 -6.74
N VAL A 105 3.49 5.02 -8.00
CA VAL A 105 2.59 4.98 -9.16
C VAL A 105 3.23 4.14 -10.24
N ASN A 106 2.49 3.16 -10.76
CA ASN A 106 2.96 2.37 -11.88
C ASN A 106 2.81 3.20 -13.18
N PRO A 107 3.89 3.44 -13.95
CA PRO A 107 3.85 4.23 -15.19
C PRO A 107 2.84 3.77 -16.24
N TYR A 108 2.45 2.48 -16.20
CA TYR A 108 1.49 1.87 -17.11
C TYR A 108 0.05 1.88 -16.55
N LEU A 109 -0.11 2.12 -15.24
CA LEU A 109 -1.39 2.18 -14.54
C LEU A 109 -1.49 3.49 -13.72
N PRO A 110 -1.38 4.67 -14.35
CA PRO A 110 -1.23 5.94 -13.64
C PRO A 110 -2.45 6.36 -12.81
N TYR A 111 -3.59 5.70 -13.04
CA TYR A 111 -4.84 5.86 -12.30
C TYR A 111 -4.88 5.09 -10.97
N LEU A 112 -3.89 4.23 -10.72
CA LEU A 112 -3.70 3.50 -9.47
C LEU A 112 -2.53 4.07 -8.69
N GLY A 113 -2.62 4.04 -7.35
CA GLY A 113 -1.55 4.48 -6.46
C GLY A 113 -1.39 3.55 -5.25
N ALA A 114 -0.19 3.53 -4.70
CA ALA A 114 0.12 2.79 -3.48
C ALA A 114 1.07 3.60 -2.60
N SER A 115 0.82 3.63 -1.30
CA SER A 115 1.76 4.18 -0.32
C SER A 115 2.12 3.05 0.63
N PRO A 116 3.24 2.35 0.40
CA PRO A 116 3.80 1.42 1.37
C PRO A 116 4.20 2.15 2.66
N ASP A 117 4.25 1.46 3.78
CA ASP A 117 4.64 2.08 5.06
C ASP A 117 6.17 2.33 5.12
N GLY A 118 6.96 1.47 4.46
CA GLY A 118 8.40 1.64 4.33
C GLY A 118 8.99 0.83 3.18
N LYS A 119 10.22 1.17 2.79
CA LYS A 119 11.03 0.46 1.81
C LYS A 119 12.24 -0.15 2.47
N ILE A 120 12.44 -1.44 2.25
CA ILE A 120 13.57 -2.18 2.82
C ILE A 120 14.74 -2.16 1.82
N SER A 121 15.95 -1.96 2.34
CA SER A 121 17.19 -2.28 1.63
C SER A 121 17.90 -3.42 2.36
N GLU A 122 17.92 -4.56 1.71
CA GLU A 122 18.66 -5.76 2.11
C GLU A 122 19.88 -5.91 1.18
N PRO A 123 21.12 -6.03 1.69
CA PRO A 123 22.30 -6.35 0.87
C PRO A 123 22.32 -7.82 0.39
N LEU A 124 21.53 -8.70 1.03
CA LEU A 124 21.49 -10.13 0.78
C LEU A 124 20.05 -10.49 0.44
N ALA A 125 19.81 -10.96 -0.79
CA ALA A 125 18.49 -11.16 -1.38
C ALA A 125 17.64 -12.30 -0.76
N ASP A 126 18.03 -12.85 0.39
CA ASP A 126 17.25 -13.86 1.12
C ASP A 126 17.60 -13.84 2.61
N PRO A 127 16.83 -13.15 3.46
CA PRO A 127 16.78 -13.46 4.88
C PRO A 127 15.86 -14.66 5.07
N CYS A 128 16.40 -15.78 5.55
CA CYS A 128 15.58 -16.81 6.17
C CYS A 128 14.89 -16.20 7.39
N TYR A 129 13.57 -15.99 7.31
CA TYR A 129 12.77 -15.46 8.41
C TYR A 129 12.53 -16.54 9.46
N GLU A 130 13.08 -16.37 10.67
CA GLU A 130 12.64 -17.11 11.85
C GLU A 130 11.38 -16.44 12.41
N LYS A 131 10.28 -17.19 12.44
CA LYS A 131 9.01 -16.76 13.06
C LYS A 131 9.24 -16.50 14.54
N THR A 132 8.92 -15.29 15.01
CA THR A 132 8.91 -14.96 16.43
C THR A 132 7.48 -14.61 16.86
N GLY A 133 6.93 -15.33 17.84
CA GLY A 133 5.60 -15.10 18.44
C GLY A 133 4.49 -16.07 17.99
N GLU A 134 3.32 -15.99 18.67
CA GLU A 134 2.08 -16.59 18.19
C GLU A 134 1.82 -16.12 16.76
N SER A 135 1.58 -17.06 15.85
CA SER A 135 1.60 -16.76 14.43
C SER A 135 0.31 -16.08 13.99
N PHE A 136 0.34 -14.75 13.90
CA PHE A 136 -0.63 -13.99 13.13
C PHE A 136 -0.29 -14.15 11.65
N TYR A 137 -1.23 -14.71 10.89
CA TYR A 137 -1.15 -14.78 9.44
C TYR A 137 -2.10 -13.75 8.86
N LEU A 138 -1.71 -13.12 7.75
CA LEU A 138 -2.62 -12.39 6.90
C LEU A 138 -3.70 -13.37 6.43
N ASN A 139 -4.87 -13.27 7.04
CA ASN A 139 -6.00 -14.09 6.66
C ASN A 139 -6.46 -13.68 5.26
N THR A 140 -6.14 -14.51 4.27
CA THR A 140 -6.41 -14.28 2.86
C THR A 140 -7.90 -14.37 2.50
N GLY A 141 -8.74 -14.92 3.39
CA GLY A 141 -10.19 -14.97 3.25
C GLY A 141 -10.94 -13.96 4.11
N HIS A 142 -10.25 -13.09 4.86
CA HIS A 142 -10.88 -12.13 5.75
C HIS A 142 -11.37 -10.90 4.97
N SER A 143 -12.60 -10.47 5.24
CA SER A 143 -13.28 -9.37 4.55
C SER A 143 -12.69 -7.97 4.82
N SER A 144 -11.55 -7.87 5.52
CA SER A 144 -10.92 -6.58 5.84
C SER A 144 -10.23 -5.93 4.65
N GLY A 145 -9.91 -6.67 3.59
CA GLY A 145 -9.31 -6.10 2.38
C GLY A 145 -7.79 -5.88 2.43
N TYR A 146 -7.13 -6.29 3.53
CA TYR A 146 -5.68 -6.12 3.68
C TYR A 146 -4.87 -6.95 2.68
N ASN A 147 -5.43 -8.08 2.22
CA ASN A 147 -4.80 -8.92 1.22
C ASN A 147 -4.65 -8.18 -0.12
N GLU A 148 -5.75 -7.59 -0.57
CA GLU A 148 -5.79 -6.81 -1.81
C GLU A 148 -4.96 -5.53 -1.69
N GLN A 149 -4.92 -4.92 -0.50
CA GLN A 149 -4.05 -3.79 -0.23
C GLN A 149 -2.57 -4.17 -0.37
N ALA A 150 -2.10 -5.23 0.31
CA ALA A 150 -0.71 -5.66 0.26
C ALA A 150 -0.29 -6.09 -1.15
N LYS A 151 -1.10 -6.94 -1.80
CA LYS A 151 -0.84 -7.37 -3.19
C LYS A 151 -0.87 -6.20 -4.17
N GLY A 152 -1.80 -5.28 -3.98
CA GLY A 152 -1.88 -4.04 -4.75
C GLY A 152 -0.65 -3.16 -4.59
N GLN A 153 -0.17 -2.96 -3.36
CA GLN A 153 1.06 -2.22 -3.10
C GLN A 153 2.24 -2.83 -3.86
N MET A 154 2.38 -4.17 -3.84
CA MET A 154 3.43 -4.86 -4.58
C MET A 154 3.31 -4.67 -6.10
N ALA A 155 2.11 -4.84 -6.66
CA ALA A 155 1.84 -4.67 -8.08
C ALA A 155 2.13 -3.24 -8.59
N ILE A 156 1.80 -2.22 -7.79
CA ILE A 156 2.02 -0.82 -8.15
C ILE A 156 3.47 -0.39 -7.96
N ALA A 157 4.13 -0.84 -6.89
CA ALA A 157 5.52 -0.52 -6.61
C ALA A 157 6.53 -1.35 -7.43
N GLY A 158 6.09 -2.44 -8.06
CA GLY A 158 6.95 -3.32 -8.85
C GLY A 158 7.91 -4.17 -8.00
N ILE A 159 7.51 -4.50 -6.76
CA ILE A 159 8.31 -5.29 -5.81
C ILE A 159 7.81 -6.74 -5.76
N LYS A 160 8.70 -7.66 -5.36
CA LYS A 160 8.46 -9.12 -5.43
C LYS A 160 7.97 -9.74 -4.13
N TRP A 161 7.97 -8.99 -3.06
CA TRP A 161 7.45 -9.41 -1.76
C TRP A 161 7.21 -8.16 -0.89
N CYS A 162 6.43 -8.33 0.17
CA CYS A 162 6.32 -7.35 1.25
C CYS A 162 6.28 -8.08 2.61
N ASP A 163 6.85 -7.45 3.64
CA ASP A 163 6.76 -7.96 5.01
C ASP A 163 5.56 -7.32 5.71
N PHE A 164 4.52 -8.12 5.93
CA PHE A 164 3.31 -7.71 6.65
C PHE A 164 3.58 -7.77 8.14
N CYS A 165 3.62 -6.60 8.78
CA CYS A 165 3.98 -6.45 10.17
C CYS A 165 2.75 -6.10 11.02
N VAL A 166 2.51 -6.87 12.08
CA VAL A 166 1.51 -6.57 13.11
C VAL A 166 2.25 -6.24 14.40
N PHE A 167 2.05 -5.02 14.90
CA PHE A 167 2.65 -4.55 16.14
C PHE A 167 1.58 -4.40 17.22
N LEU A 168 1.77 -5.12 18.33
CA LEU A 168 0.91 -5.07 19.51
C LEU A 168 1.56 -4.12 20.52
N SER A 169 1.14 -2.85 20.53
CA SER A 169 1.75 -1.81 21.36
C SER A 169 1.71 -2.11 22.86
N ASP A 170 0.65 -2.79 23.32
CA ASP A 170 0.44 -3.08 24.75
C ASP A 170 1.44 -4.10 25.30
N THR A 171 1.86 -5.07 24.47
CA THR A 171 2.84 -6.11 24.83
C THR A 171 4.22 -5.85 24.23
N ASN A 172 4.33 -4.84 23.34
CA ASN A 172 5.51 -4.55 22.54
C ASN A 172 5.95 -5.76 21.68
N GLU A 173 5.00 -6.60 21.28
CA GLU A 173 5.23 -7.75 20.43
C GLU A 173 5.06 -7.39 18.96
N MET A 174 5.85 -8.02 18.11
CA MET A 174 5.81 -7.82 16.68
C MET A 174 5.79 -9.17 15.96
N CYS A 175 4.79 -9.34 15.10
CA CYS A 175 4.69 -10.48 14.21
C CYS A 175 4.91 -10.01 12.78
N VAL A 176 5.73 -10.75 12.04
CA VAL A 176 6.11 -10.42 10.66
C VAL A 176 5.84 -11.63 9.78
N GLU A 177 5.11 -11.42 8.68
CA GLU A 177 4.90 -12.43 7.65
C GLU A 177 5.36 -11.88 6.29
N ARG A 178 6.29 -12.57 5.64
CA ARG A 178 6.69 -12.25 4.27
C ARG A 178 5.66 -12.79 3.28
N ILE A 179 5.05 -11.89 2.52
CA ILE A 179 4.07 -12.22 1.49
C ILE A 179 4.76 -12.11 0.12
N PRO A 180 4.87 -13.21 -0.65
CA PRO A 180 5.42 -13.15 -2.00
C PRO A 180 4.43 -12.50 -2.97
N PHE A 181 4.95 -11.85 -4.00
CA PHE A 181 4.14 -11.31 -5.08
C PHE A 181 3.53 -12.44 -5.92
N ASP A 182 2.20 -12.49 -5.95
CA ASP A 182 1.44 -13.39 -6.79
C ASP A 182 1.09 -12.70 -8.11
N ASP A 183 1.92 -12.94 -9.13
CA ASP A 183 1.77 -12.33 -10.47
C ASP A 183 0.50 -12.80 -11.17
N ILE A 184 0.13 -14.08 -11.01
CA ILE A 184 -1.07 -14.65 -11.63
C ILE A 184 -2.30 -13.99 -11.03
N TYR A 185 -2.43 -13.98 -9.70
CA TYR A 185 -3.56 -13.33 -9.03
C TYR A 185 -3.63 -11.84 -9.39
N SER A 186 -2.50 -11.15 -9.37
CA SER A 186 -2.45 -9.70 -9.65
C SER A 186 -2.89 -9.38 -11.07
N SER A 187 -2.37 -10.12 -12.06
CA SER A 187 -2.64 -9.87 -13.49
C SER A 187 -4.01 -10.36 -13.96
N THR A 188 -4.52 -11.46 -13.38
CA THR A 188 -5.77 -12.09 -13.85
C THR A 188 -7.00 -11.70 -13.03
N GLN A 189 -6.84 -11.26 -11.77
CA GLN A 189 -7.96 -10.97 -10.89
C GLN A 189 -7.95 -9.53 -10.40
N LEU A 190 -6.90 -9.12 -9.67
CA LEU A 190 -6.90 -7.84 -8.95
C LEU A 190 -6.88 -6.64 -9.90
N LEU A 191 -5.84 -6.52 -10.73
CA LEU A 191 -5.66 -5.36 -11.60
C LEU A 191 -6.78 -5.18 -12.64
N PRO A 192 -7.30 -6.24 -13.30
CA PRO A 192 -8.44 -6.11 -14.20
C PRO A 192 -9.68 -5.53 -13.50
N LYS A 193 -10.01 -6.02 -12.30
CA LYS A 193 -11.17 -5.54 -11.54
C LYS A 193 -11.01 -4.09 -11.09
N LEU A 194 -9.81 -3.71 -10.64
CA LEU A 194 -9.51 -2.31 -10.28
C LEU A 194 -9.58 -1.38 -11.50
N LYS A 195 -9.14 -1.85 -12.67
CA LYS A 195 -9.22 -1.11 -13.93
C LYS A 195 -10.67 -0.86 -14.34
N GLU A 196 -11.48 -1.90 -14.39
CA GLU A 196 -12.91 -1.80 -14.71
C GLU A 196 -13.61 -0.82 -13.77
N PHE A 197 -13.43 -1.00 -12.46
CA PHE A 197 -14.03 -0.11 -11.47
C PHE A 197 -13.63 1.35 -11.65
N TYR A 198 -12.35 1.60 -11.95
CA TYR A 198 -11.85 2.96 -12.13
C TYR A 198 -12.56 3.66 -13.29
N PHE A 199 -12.59 3.01 -14.47
CA PHE A 199 -13.13 3.64 -15.67
C PHE A 199 -14.66 3.68 -15.70
N ASP A 200 -15.33 2.71 -15.08
CA ASP A 200 -16.79 2.64 -15.11
C ASP A 200 -17.47 3.50 -14.03
N TYR A 201 -16.78 3.72 -12.89
CA TYR A 201 -17.39 4.39 -11.73
C TYR A 201 -16.54 5.52 -11.15
N PHE A 202 -15.25 5.27 -10.89
CA PHE A 202 -14.41 6.24 -10.16
C PHE A 202 -14.15 7.51 -10.99
N ASP A 203 -13.72 7.37 -12.25
CA ASP A 203 -13.43 8.50 -13.14
C ASP A 203 -14.67 9.35 -13.41
N TYR A 204 -15.85 8.74 -13.52
CA TYR A 204 -17.12 9.46 -13.58
C TYR A 204 -17.35 10.27 -12.29
N ALA A 205 -17.15 9.66 -11.12
CA ALA A 205 -17.32 10.35 -9.85
C ALA A 205 -16.37 11.54 -9.66
N LEU A 206 -15.12 11.40 -10.11
CA LEU A 206 -14.15 12.51 -10.12
C LEU A 206 -14.63 13.71 -10.94
N LYS A 207 -15.36 13.47 -12.03
CA LYS A 207 -15.78 14.51 -12.98
C LYS A 207 -17.11 15.15 -12.62
N TYR A 208 -18.01 14.41 -11.98
CA TYR A 208 -19.43 14.80 -11.89
C TYR A 208 -20.05 14.71 -10.49
N LEU A 209 -19.37 14.10 -9.51
CA LEU A 209 -19.97 13.83 -8.19
C LEU A 209 -19.26 14.51 -7.01
N VAL A 210 -18.13 15.17 -7.25
CA VAL A 210 -17.30 15.90 -6.28
C VAL A 210 -16.98 17.27 -6.84
#